data_AF-A0AAW0LEM2-F1
#
_entry.id   AF-A0AAW0LEM2-F1
#
_cell.length_a   1.000
_cell.length_b   1.000
_cell.length_c   1.000
_cell.angle_alpha   90.00
_cell.angle_beta   90.00
_cell.angle_gamma   90.00
#
_symmetry.space_group_name_H-M   'P 1'
#
loop_
_entity.id
_entity.type
_entity.pdbx_description
1 polymer ?
#
loop_
_entity_poly.entity_id
_entity_poly.type
_entity_poly.pdbx_seq_one_letter_code
_entity_poly.pdbx_strand_id
1 'polypeptide(L)'
;MCYYSCCVTRAVAIDRLLSGLESNDELITVPPLPWIKVTRNDFEPSISEGELKGRKFEFTMETIIATLLNSYGIIFNSFYELEPLFDDYWNRECTPKAWSVGPLCLAEPPKGRTEPHNKPKWVQWLDKKLDQGSSVLSVVKLNYVTTREPTKEE
;
A
#
# COMPACT_ATOMS: atom_id res chain seq x y z
N MET A 1 -0.93 -0.20 3.32
CA MET A 1 -1.64 -1.23 2.55
C MET A 1 -2.96 -0.66 2.07
N CYS A 2 -3.31 -0.90 0.81
CA CYS A 2 -4.65 -0.68 0.25
C CYS A 2 -5.24 -2.04 -0.15
N TYR A 3 -6.55 -2.12 -0.41
CA TYR A 3 -7.19 -3.41 -0.69
C TYR A 3 -6.64 -4.04 -1.97
N TYR A 4 -6.44 -3.25 -3.04
CA TYR A 4 -5.89 -3.74 -4.30
C TYR A 4 -4.60 -4.54 -4.09
N SER A 5 -3.60 -3.92 -3.46
CA SER A 5 -2.28 -4.54 -3.27
C SER A 5 -2.36 -5.79 -2.39
N CYS A 6 -3.17 -5.79 -1.33
CA CYS A 6 -3.33 -6.94 -0.46
C CYS A 6 -4.05 -8.11 -1.15
N CYS A 7 -5.13 -7.84 -1.86
CA CYS A 7 -5.91 -8.87 -2.56
C CYS A 7 -5.08 -9.54 -3.65
N VAL A 8 -4.40 -8.74 -4.49
CA VAL A 8 -3.56 -9.23 -5.57
C VAL A 8 -2.38 -10.03 -5.03
N THR A 9 -1.64 -9.48 -4.05
CA THR A 9 -0.48 -10.17 -3.46
C THR A 9 -0.89 -11.49 -2.81
N ARG A 10 -2.01 -11.50 -2.08
CA ARG A 10 -2.51 -12.71 -1.44
C ARG A 10 -2.90 -13.78 -2.47
N ALA A 11 -3.65 -13.42 -3.50
CA ALA A 11 -4.06 -14.35 -4.55
C ALA A 11 -2.84 -14.96 -5.25
N VAL A 12 -1.90 -14.11 -5.66
CA VAL A 12 -0.65 -14.53 -6.32
C VAL A 12 0.18 -15.47 -5.43
N ALA A 13 0.26 -15.17 -4.13
CA ALA A 13 1.03 -15.98 -3.18
C ALA A 13 0.36 -17.35 -2.88
N ILE A 14 -0.95 -17.38 -2.67
CA ILE A 14 -1.70 -18.62 -2.37
C ILE A 14 -1.64 -19.58 -3.57
N ASP A 15 -1.89 -19.06 -4.77
CA ASP A 15 -1.92 -19.86 -5.99
C ASP A 15 -0.52 -20.10 -6.59
N ARG A 16 0.53 -19.54 -5.96
CA ARG A 16 1.94 -19.64 -6.39
C ARG A 16 2.16 -19.26 -7.86
N LEU A 17 1.45 -18.24 -8.32
CA LEU A 17 1.37 -17.89 -9.75
C LEU A 17 2.71 -17.46 -10.37
N LEU A 18 3.68 -17.05 -9.55
CA LEU A 18 4.99 -16.58 -10.03
C LEU A 18 6.04 -17.70 -10.18
N SER A 19 5.71 -18.91 -9.70
CA SER A 19 6.62 -20.05 -9.74
C SER A 19 6.72 -20.64 -11.14
N GLY A 20 7.93 -20.91 -11.61
CA GLY A 20 8.17 -21.60 -12.88
C GLY A 20 7.98 -20.77 -14.15
N LEU A 21 7.75 -19.46 -14.07
CA LEU A 21 7.69 -18.61 -15.27
C LEU A 21 9.05 -18.52 -15.94
N GLU A 22 9.05 -18.62 -17.27
CA GLU A 22 10.25 -18.54 -18.10
C GLU A 22 10.78 -17.11 -18.22
N SER A 23 9.90 -16.11 -18.10
CA SER A 23 10.24 -14.69 -18.24
C SER A 23 9.67 -13.87 -17.09
N ASN A 24 10.41 -12.83 -16.67
CA ASN A 24 9.95 -11.89 -15.65
C ASN A 24 8.84 -10.96 -16.17
N ASP A 25 8.77 -10.72 -17.48
CA ASP A 25 7.80 -9.84 -18.13
C ASP A 25 6.56 -10.58 -18.63
N GLU A 26 6.44 -11.88 -18.32
CA GLU A 26 5.27 -12.68 -18.67
C GLU A 26 4.02 -12.17 -17.93
N LEU A 27 2.96 -11.87 -18.68
CA LEU A 27 1.69 -11.39 -18.13
C LEU A 27 0.82 -12.55 -17.65
N ILE A 28 0.56 -12.57 -16.35
CA ILE A 28 -0.22 -13.60 -15.67
C ILE A 28 -1.54 -13.01 -15.21
N THR A 29 -2.63 -13.71 -15.51
CA THR A 29 -3.96 -13.32 -15.02
C THR A 29 -4.14 -13.81 -13.59
N VAL A 30 -4.64 -12.96 -12.71
CA VAL A 30 -4.92 -13.34 -11.32
C VAL A 30 -6.29 -14.05 -11.28
N PRO A 31 -6.38 -15.37 -11.01
CA PRO A 31 -7.63 -16.11 -11.16
C PRO A 31 -8.83 -15.57 -10.38
N PRO A 32 -8.72 -15.20 -9.07
CA PRO A 32 -9.85 -14.60 -8.35
C PRO A 32 -10.17 -13.17 -8.78
N LEU A 33 -9.29 -12.53 -9.57
CA LEU A 33 -9.40 -11.15 -10.04
C LEU A 33 -9.10 -11.10 -11.55
N PRO A 34 -9.93 -11.74 -12.40
CA PRO A 34 -9.56 -12.08 -13.79
C PRO A 34 -9.34 -10.88 -14.72
N TRP A 35 -9.73 -9.67 -14.28
CA TRP A 35 -9.45 -8.42 -15.00
C TRP A 35 -8.07 -7.84 -14.70
N ILE A 36 -7.30 -8.45 -13.78
CA ILE A 36 -5.96 -8.00 -13.39
C ILE A 36 -4.92 -8.92 -14.02
N LYS A 37 -3.92 -8.30 -14.64
CA LYS A 37 -2.71 -8.97 -15.11
C LYS A 37 -1.50 -8.39 -14.42
N VAL A 38 -0.59 -9.26 -14.01
CA VAL A 38 0.65 -8.91 -13.31
C VAL A 38 1.81 -9.65 -13.93
N THR A 39 3.00 -9.15 -13.69
CA THR A 39 4.28 -9.75 -14.06
C THR A 39 5.06 -10.10 -12.81
N ARG A 40 6.16 -10.86 -12.95
CA ARG A 40 7.05 -11.15 -11.82
C ARG A 40 7.65 -9.86 -11.23
N ASN A 41 7.90 -8.87 -12.08
CA ASN A 41 8.51 -7.58 -11.72
C ASN A 41 7.61 -6.68 -10.86
N ASP A 42 6.31 -6.97 -10.77
CA ASP A 42 5.37 -6.20 -9.95
C ASP A 42 5.48 -6.53 -8.45
N PHE A 43 6.29 -7.53 -8.07
CA PHE A 43 6.42 -8.05 -6.71
C PHE A 43 7.86 -8.01 -6.20
N GLU A 44 8.01 -7.86 -4.87
CA GLU A 44 9.32 -7.94 -4.21
C GLU A 44 9.91 -9.35 -4.33
N PRO A 45 11.25 -9.52 -4.42
CA PRO A 45 11.92 -10.83 -4.54
C PRO A 45 11.48 -11.88 -3.50
N SER A 46 11.11 -11.43 -2.31
CA SER A 46 10.57 -12.29 -1.24
C SER A 46 9.29 -13.04 -1.65
N ILE A 47 8.51 -12.47 -2.57
CA ILE A 47 7.26 -13.02 -3.11
C ILE A 47 7.52 -13.68 -4.47
N SER A 48 8.33 -13.07 -5.33
CA SER A 48 8.53 -13.50 -6.72
C SER A 48 9.57 -14.59 -6.92
N GLU A 49 10.63 -14.60 -6.12
CA GLU A 49 11.78 -15.52 -6.27
C GLU A 49 11.78 -16.61 -5.20
N GLY A 50 10.86 -16.52 -4.23
CA GLY A 50 10.83 -17.44 -3.10
C GLY A 50 12.15 -17.43 -2.33
N GLU A 51 12.80 -16.26 -2.23
CA GLU A 51 13.93 -16.08 -1.31
C GLU A 51 13.39 -16.18 0.12
N LEU A 52 13.25 -17.42 0.61
CA LEU A 52 12.74 -17.78 1.93
C LEU A 52 13.73 -17.44 3.06
N LYS A 53 14.69 -16.53 2.81
CA LYS A 53 15.84 -16.30 3.67
C LYS A 53 16.10 -14.81 3.82
N GLY A 54 16.60 -14.45 5.00
CA GLY A 54 16.92 -13.08 5.35
C GLY A 54 15.88 -12.44 6.26
N ARG A 55 16.34 -11.45 7.03
CA ARG A 55 15.59 -10.82 8.12
C ARG A 55 14.27 -10.19 7.68
N LYS A 56 14.24 -9.59 6.48
CA LYS A 56 13.03 -8.98 5.91
C LYS A 56 11.96 -10.02 5.61
N PHE A 57 12.36 -11.15 5.04
CA PHE A 57 11.46 -12.26 4.74
C PHE A 57 10.86 -12.83 6.03
N GLU A 58 11.72 -13.12 7.02
CA GLU A 58 11.31 -13.62 8.33
C GLU A 58 10.31 -12.67 9.01
N PHE A 59 10.64 -11.38 9.10
CA PHE A 59 9.73 -10.37 9.67
C PHE A 59 8.39 -10.28 8.91
N THR A 60 8.43 -10.35 7.58
CA THR A 60 7.21 -10.31 6.75
C THR A 60 6.34 -11.53 7.02
N MET A 61 6.93 -12.73 7.08
CA MET A 61 6.21 -13.97 7.35
C MET A 61 5.64 -14.01 8.77
N GLU A 62 6.42 -13.58 9.77
CA GLU A 62 5.92 -13.45 11.15
C GLU A 62 4.72 -12.49 11.22
N THR A 63 4.81 -11.34 10.54
CA THR A 63 3.72 -10.35 10.49
C THR A 63 2.47 -10.93 9.82
N ILE A 64 2.64 -11.66 8.71
CA ILE A 64 1.53 -12.34 8.02
C ILE A 64 0.90 -13.38 8.94
N ILE A 65 1.70 -14.27 9.53
CA ILE A 65 1.22 -15.34 10.42
C ILE A 65 0.48 -14.75 11.62
N ALA A 66 1.07 -13.75 12.29
CA ALA A 66 0.43 -13.08 13.41
C ALA A 66 -0.90 -12.42 13.00
N THR A 67 -0.95 -11.80 11.82
CA THR A 67 -2.17 -11.19 11.29
C THR A 67 -3.25 -12.22 10.99
N LEU A 68 -2.90 -13.36 10.39
CA LEU A 68 -3.87 -14.38 10.00
C LEU A 68 -4.38 -15.22 11.18
N LEU A 69 -3.53 -15.49 12.18
CA LEU A 69 -3.85 -16.40 13.27
C LEU A 69 -4.25 -15.71 14.57
N ASN A 70 -3.68 -14.53 14.85
CA ASN A 70 -3.76 -13.91 16.17
C ASN A 70 -4.54 -12.58 16.18
N SER A 71 -4.81 -11.99 15.01
CA SER A 71 -5.57 -10.74 14.92
C SER A 71 -7.05 -10.98 14.71
N TYR A 72 -7.89 -10.16 15.36
CA TYR A 72 -9.34 -10.17 15.16
C TYR A 72 -9.73 -9.65 13.76
N GLY A 73 -8.95 -8.71 13.22
CA GLY A 73 -9.05 -8.26 11.84
C GLY A 73 -8.10 -7.12 11.52
N ILE A 74 -8.28 -6.53 10.34
CA ILE A 74 -7.35 -5.57 9.73
C ILE A 74 -8.02 -4.22 9.57
N ILE A 75 -7.31 -3.15 9.93
CA ILE A 75 -7.74 -1.78 9.68
C ILE A 75 -7.02 -1.25 8.45
N PHE A 76 -7.79 -0.88 7.42
CA PHE A 76 -7.29 -0.20 6.24
C PHE A 76 -7.52 1.31 6.36
N ASN A 77 -6.45 2.08 6.13
CA ASN A 77 -6.55 3.52 5.88
C ASN A 77 -7.02 3.75 4.43
N SER A 78 -8.23 3.31 4.14
CA SER A 78 -8.96 3.44 2.87
C SER A 78 -10.44 3.67 3.19
N PHE A 79 -11.26 3.89 2.17
CA PHE A 79 -12.72 4.01 2.28
C PHE A 79 -13.37 3.20 1.16
N TYR A 80 -14.59 2.72 1.39
CA TYR A 80 -15.25 1.73 0.53
C TYR A 80 -15.37 2.20 -0.92
N GLU A 81 -15.78 3.45 -1.13
CA GLU A 81 -16.04 4.03 -2.45
C GLU A 81 -14.78 4.13 -3.32
N LEU A 82 -13.58 4.02 -2.74
CA LEU A 82 -12.31 4.03 -3.48
C LEU A 82 -12.01 2.68 -4.15
N GLU A 83 -12.28 1.58 -3.46
CA GLU A 83 -11.88 0.22 -3.87
C GLU A 83 -12.99 -0.83 -3.63
N PRO A 84 -14.25 -0.59 -4.04
CA PRO A 84 -15.40 -1.39 -3.59
C PRO A 84 -15.29 -2.87 -3.96
N LEU A 85 -14.82 -3.17 -5.17
CA LEU A 85 -14.63 -4.54 -5.65
C LEU A 85 -13.62 -5.33 -4.80
N PHE A 86 -12.58 -4.66 -4.30
CA PHE A 86 -11.53 -5.31 -3.52
C PHE A 86 -11.91 -5.42 -2.04
N ASP A 87 -12.62 -4.43 -1.49
CA ASP A 87 -13.21 -4.49 -0.15
C ASP A 87 -14.20 -5.67 -0.06
N ASP A 88 -15.14 -5.73 -1.00
CA ASP A 88 -16.13 -6.82 -1.08
C ASP A 88 -15.47 -8.19 -1.27
N TYR A 89 -14.46 -8.28 -2.16
CA TYR A 89 -13.70 -9.51 -2.35
C TYR A 89 -12.97 -9.94 -1.07
N TRP A 90 -12.27 -9.03 -0.39
CA TRP A 90 -11.55 -9.36 0.83
C TRP A 90 -12.50 -9.86 1.91
N ASN A 91 -13.59 -9.12 2.16
CA ASN A 91 -14.52 -9.45 3.22
C ASN A 91 -15.40 -10.68 2.91
N ARG A 92 -15.41 -11.17 1.67
CA ARG A 92 -16.07 -12.41 1.26
C ARG A 92 -15.13 -13.62 1.23
N GLU A 93 -13.94 -13.48 0.65
CA GLU A 93 -13.05 -14.60 0.32
C GLU A 93 -11.81 -14.69 1.22
N CYS A 94 -11.49 -13.62 1.97
CA CYS A 94 -10.28 -13.53 2.76
C CYS A 94 -10.56 -13.43 4.26
N THR A 95 -9.57 -13.83 5.05
CA THR A 95 -9.56 -13.63 6.51
C THR A 95 -8.21 -13.04 6.94
N PRO A 96 -8.19 -12.26 8.04
CA PRO A 96 -9.33 -11.88 8.87
C PRO A 96 -10.13 -10.69 8.29
N LYS A 97 -11.30 -10.38 8.87
CA LYS A 97 -12.19 -9.31 8.40
C LYS A 97 -11.45 -7.96 8.33
N ALA A 98 -11.75 -7.17 7.30
CA ALA A 98 -11.16 -5.85 7.11
C ALA A 98 -12.17 -4.73 7.40
N TRP A 99 -11.68 -3.60 7.91
CA TRP A 99 -12.45 -2.38 8.12
C TRP A 99 -11.73 -1.17 7.54
N SER A 100 -12.46 -0.42 6.72
CA SER A 100 -12.04 0.83 6.10
C SER A 100 -12.37 2.00 7.04
N VAL A 101 -11.35 2.72 7.53
CA VAL A 101 -11.51 3.85 8.48
C VAL A 101 -10.89 5.15 7.96
N GLY A 102 -10.41 5.15 6.73
CA GLY A 102 -9.73 6.27 6.11
C GLY A 102 -10.69 7.27 5.43
N PRO A 103 -10.12 8.34 4.84
CA PRO A 103 -8.70 8.69 4.86
C PRO A 103 -8.31 9.35 6.21
N LEU A 104 -7.43 8.71 6.97
CA LEU A 104 -7.00 9.16 8.30
C LEU A 104 -6.26 10.51 8.26
N CYS A 105 -5.76 10.93 7.10
CA CYS A 105 -5.17 12.26 6.93
C CYS A 105 -6.19 13.41 7.04
N LEU A 106 -7.49 13.12 6.97
CA LEU A 106 -8.56 14.09 7.19
C LEU A 106 -9.08 14.10 8.63
N ALA A 107 -8.55 13.25 9.52
CA ALA A 107 -8.93 13.25 10.92
C ALA A 107 -8.46 14.56 11.58
N GLU A 108 -9.41 15.40 12.02
CA GLU A 108 -9.08 16.64 12.72
C GLU A 108 -8.49 16.32 14.11
N PRO A 109 -7.32 16.87 14.47
CA PRO A 109 -6.89 16.85 15.86
C PRO A 109 -7.84 17.69 16.73
N PRO A 110 -7.95 17.42 18.04
CA PRO A 110 -8.72 18.27 18.95
C PRO A 110 -8.30 19.72 18.79
N LYS A 111 -9.28 20.63 18.60
CA LYS A 111 -9.06 22.04 18.26
C LYS A 111 -8.20 22.77 19.30
N GLY A 112 -6.88 22.71 19.13
CA GLY A 112 -5.93 23.67 19.66
C GLY A 112 -5.93 24.88 18.74
N ARG A 113 -6.16 26.07 19.30
CA ARG A 113 -6.24 27.37 18.61
C ARG A 113 -5.24 27.48 17.44
N THR A 114 -5.75 27.51 16.21
CA THR A 114 -4.98 27.98 15.06
C THR A 114 -4.97 29.50 15.07
N GLU A 115 -3.82 30.07 15.42
CA GLU A 115 -3.45 31.45 15.10
C GLU A 115 -3.64 31.71 13.59
N PRO A 116 -3.92 32.96 13.16
CA PRO A 116 -3.98 33.31 11.75
C PRO A 116 -2.59 33.16 11.11
N HIS A 117 -2.30 31.96 10.61
CA HIS A 117 -1.07 31.70 9.86
C HIS A 117 -1.14 32.44 8.51
N ASN A 118 -0.21 33.36 8.30
CA ASN A 118 0.02 33.96 6.98
C ASN A 118 0.19 32.86 5.92
N LYS A 119 -0.45 33.03 4.76
CA LYS A 119 -0.34 32.09 3.63
C LYS A 119 1.13 31.81 3.30
N PRO A 120 1.57 30.54 3.21
CA PRO A 120 2.92 30.20 2.77
C PRO A 120 3.25 30.79 1.40
N LYS A 121 4.54 31.10 1.16
CA LYS A 121 5.01 31.69 -0.11
C LYS A 121 4.63 30.88 -1.36
N TRP A 122 4.62 29.55 -1.25
CA TRP A 122 4.25 28.68 -2.36
C TRP A 122 2.75 28.76 -2.68
N VAL A 123 1.88 28.98 -1.68
CA VAL A 123 0.44 29.22 -1.89
C VAL A 123 0.22 30.55 -2.59
N GLN A 124 0.92 31.61 -2.17
CA GLN A 124 0.85 32.92 -2.84
C GLN A 124 1.33 32.83 -4.30
N TRP A 125 2.34 31.99 -4.58
CA TRP A 125 2.79 31.75 -5.95
C TRP A 125 1.76 30.97 -6.78
N LEU A 126 1.06 30.00 -6.19
CA LEU A 126 -0.06 29.30 -6.84
C LEU A 126 -1.21 30.27 -7.16
N ASP A 127 -1.58 31.16 -6.23
CA ASP A 127 -2.58 32.21 -6.43
C ASP A 127 -2.20 33.07 -7.66
N LYS A 128 -0.94 33.50 -7.76
CA LYS A 128 -0.44 34.26 -8.92
C LYS A 128 -0.49 33.46 -10.23
N LYS A 129 -0.24 32.15 -10.22
CA LYS A 129 -0.33 31.31 -11.42
C LYS A 129 -1.77 31.13 -11.89
N LEU A 130 -2.70 31.05 -10.95
CA LEU A 130 -4.13 31.04 -11.23
C LEU A 130 -4.57 32.35 -11.91
N ASP A 131 -4.15 33.51 -11.37
CA ASP A 131 -4.45 34.82 -11.95
C ASP A 131 -3.90 34.98 -13.38
N GLN A 132 -2.79 34.29 -13.67
CA GLN A 132 -2.14 34.27 -14.99
C GLN A 132 -2.74 33.24 -15.96
N GLY A 133 -3.75 32.46 -15.55
CA GLY A 133 -4.32 31.38 -16.36
C GLY A 133 -3.31 30.25 -16.67
N SER A 134 -2.23 30.14 -15.89
CA SER A 134 -1.16 29.17 -16.12
C SER A 134 -1.41 27.88 -15.34
N SER A 135 -1.29 26.73 -16.00
CA SER A 135 -1.32 25.42 -15.32
C SER A 135 -0.03 25.16 -14.54
N VAL A 136 -0.14 24.49 -13.39
CA VAL A 136 0.99 24.06 -12.56
C VAL A 136 0.97 22.54 -12.42
N LEU A 137 2.12 21.90 -12.65
CA LEU A 137 2.33 20.48 -12.38
C LEU A 137 3.06 20.33 -11.04
N SER A 138 2.48 19.58 -10.10
CA SER A 138 3.13 19.22 -8.84
C SER A 138 3.95 17.95 -9.02
N VAL A 139 5.24 17.98 -8.66
CA VAL A 139 6.13 16.82 -8.65
C VAL A 139 6.62 16.61 -7.23
N VAL A 140 6.22 15.49 -6.62
CA VAL A 140 6.61 15.13 -5.25
C VAL A 140 7.14 13.71 -5.26
N LYS A 141 8.36 13.52 -4.76
CA LYS A 141 8.93 12.21 -4.46
C LYS A 141 8.90 12.01 -2.95
N LEU A 142 8.14 11.03 -2.49
CA LEU A 142 8.09 10.67 -1.07
C LEU A 142 9.35 9.87 -0.71
N ASN A 143 9.92 10.15 0.46
CA ASN A 143 10.99 9.34 1.03
C ASN A 143 10.36 8.16 1.76
N TYR A 144 10.76 6.94 1.41
CA TYR A 144 10.45 5.76 2.22
C TYR A 144 11.46 5.71 3.38
N VAL A 145 10.97 5.82 4.62
CA VAL A 145 11.80 5.61 5.80
C VAL A 145 11.93 4.10 6.02
N THR A 146 13.01 3.49 5.53
CA THR A 146 13.45 2.20 6.04
C THR A 146 14.17 2.43 7.36
N THR A 147 13.66 1.87 8.45
CA THR A 147 14.33 1.82 9.74
C THR A 147 15.75 1.26 9.55
N ARG A 148 16.78 2.08 9.80
CA ARG A 148 18.17 1.62 9.81
C ARG A 148 18.34 0.60 10.93
N GLU A 149 19.05 -0.49 10.64
CA GLU A 149 19.44 -1.44 11.67
C GLU A 149 20.32 -0.75 12.72
N PRO A 150 20.17 -1.06 14.02
CA PRO A 150 21.15 -0.65 15.01
C PRO A 150 22.48 -1.34 14.67
N THR A 151 23.50 -0.54 14.36
CA THR A 151 24.89 -1.00 14.35
C THR A 151 25.19 -1.62 15.70
N LYS A 152 25.56 -2.91 15.71
CA LYS A 152 26.18 -3.52 16.88
C LYS A 152 27.53 -2.83 17.04
N GLU A 153 27.64 -1.95 18.03
CA GLU A 153 28.94 -1.50 18.52
C GLU A 153 29.55 -2.67 19.28
N GLU A 154 30.76 -3.07 18.86
CA GLU A 154 31.66 -3.99 19.57
C GLU A 154 32.39 -3.27 20.71
#